data_AF-A0A1Q9RU67-F1
#
_entry.id   AF-A0A1Q9RU67-F1
#
_cell.length_a   1.000
_cell.length_b   1.000
_cell.length_c   1.000
_cell.angle_alpha   90.00
_cell.angle_beta   90.00
_cell.angle_gamma   90.00
#
_symmetry.space_group_name_H-M   'P 1'
#
loop_
_entity.id
_entity.type
_entity.pdbx_description
1 polymer ?
#
loop_
_entity_poly.entity_id
_entity_poly.type
_entity_poly.pdbx_seq_one_letter_code
_entity_poly.pdbx_strand_id
1 'polypeptide(L)'
;MTGIEWTDRTWNPVTGCTKVSPGCDRCYAENIARRFAGSPAFPNGFDVTLRPERLAQPRGWRKPARVFVNSMSDLFHADVPDAFIARVWAVMAATPRHTYQVLTKRHGRMRALLSSPSFGHLVAEEGRRHVIGCQQDWVAVGAMLAHDVLSLPDGRGRVVPRPLPNVWVGVSAEDQRRAELRIPALLGTPAAVRFVSAEPLLGPIDLSRWLGIERYDSFGWGEEMFAALNGRVGGGLHWLIVGGESGPGARPMRPAWARDLVEQCHAAHVPVFVKQLGSAHGPHKGSDTATWPPELRVREWPTARPEVAS
;
A
#
# COMPACT_ATOMS: atom_id res chain seq x y z
N MET A 1 -12.54 -16.28 4.87
CA MET A 1 -12.57 -15.31 3.77
C MET A 1 -12.46 -13.93 4.40
N THR A 2 -11.65 -13.00 3.87
CA THR A 2 -11.58 -11.65 4.47
C THR A 2 -12.83 -10.85 4.10
N GLY A 3 -13.18 -9.84 4.90
CA GLY A 3 -14.24 -8.88 4.54
C GLY A 3 -13.76 -7.74 3.63
N ILE A 4 -12.58 -7.87 2.99
CA ILE A 4 -11.95 -6.85 2.15
C ILE A 4 -11.83 -7.42 0.74
N GLU A 5 -12.65 -6.92 -0.19
CA GLU A 5 -12.93 -7.61 -1.46
C GLU A 5 -11.77 -7.61 -2.47
N TRP A 6 -10.81 -6.70 -2.33
CA TRP A 6 -9.67 -6.59 -3.25
C TRP A 6 -8.45 -7.45 -2.86
N THR A 7 -8.56 -8.26 -1.80
CA THR A 7 -7.51 -9.15 -1.30
C THR A 7 -8.05 -10.54 -0.93
N ASP A 8 -7.19 -11.56 -0.95
CA ASP A 8 -7.58 -12.92 -0.58
C ASP A 8 -7.39 -13.16 0.93
N ARG A 9 -6.42 -12.46 1.55
CA ARG A 9 -6.03 -12.60 2.97
C ARG A 9 -5.62 -11.26 3.58
N THR A 10 -5.67 -11.20 4.91
CA THR A 10 -5.10 -10.11 5.72
C THR A 10 -4.01 -10.68 6.62
N TRP A 11 -2.90 -9.96 6.75
CA TRP A 11 -1.82 -10.28 7.67
C TRP A 11 -1.60 -9.09 8.60
N ASN A 12 -1.71 -9.29 9.92
CA ASN A 12 -1.65 -8.19 10.89
C ASN A 12 -0.52 -8.40 11.92
N PRO A 13 0.76 -8.27 11.53
CA PRO A 13 1.91 -8.27 12.44
C PRO A 13 1.95 -7.06 13.38
N VAL A 14 1.13 -6.04 13.15
CA VAL A 14 0.86 -4.95 14.10
C VAL A 14 -0.65 -4.75 14.20
N THR A 15 -1.16 -4.38 15.38
CA THR A 15 -2.53 -3.92 15.60
C THR A 15 -2.52 -2.57 16.30
N GLY A 16 -3.53 -1.74 16.07
CA GLY A 16 -3.61 -0.41 16.69
C GLY A 16 -2.91 0.69 15.87
N CYS A 17 -3.33 1.94 16.06
CA CYS A 17 -2.83 3.10 15.32
C CYS A 17 -3.23 4.41 16.01
N THR A 18 -2.69 5.53 15.54
CA THR A 18 -3.17 6.89 15.84
C THR A 18 -3.70 7.59 14.59
N LYS A 19 -4.69 8.48 14.78
CA LYS A 19 -5.35 9.23 13.70
C LYS A 19 -4.43 10.30 13.13
N VAL A 20 -4.37 10.43 11.79
CA VAL A 20 -3.50 11.40 11.10
C VAL A 20 -4.18 12.22 9.99
N SER A 21 -5.44 11.91 9.68
CA SER A 21 -6.24 12.65 8.71
C SER A 21 -7.73 12.48 8.99
N PRO A 22 -8.61 13.30 8.36
CA PRO A 22 -10.05 13.16 8.52
C PRO A 22 -10.58 11.77 8.19
N GLY A 23 -9.95 11.02 7.27
CA GLY A 23 -10.31 9.61 7.01
C GLY A 23 -10.20 8.68 8.21
N CYS A 24 -9.47 9.07 9.25
CA CYS A 24 -9.33 8.30 10.48
C CYS A 24 -10.44 8.60 11.51
N ASP A 25 -11.25 9.65 11.32
CA ASP A 25 -12.23 10.10 12.33
C ASP A 25 -13.22 9.00 12.71
N ARG A 26 -13.65 8.20 11.71
CA ARG A 26 -14.61 7.09 11.84
C ARG A 26 -13.98 5.75 11.47
N CYS A 27 -12.73 5.54 11.90
CA CYS A 27 -11.94 4.37 11.56
C CYS A 27 -12.60 3.05 12.03
N TYR A 28 -12.91 2.16 11.08
CA TYR A 28 -13.49 0.85 11.39
C TYR A 28 -12.56 0.01 12.29
N ALA A 29 -11.24 0.11 12.10
CA ALA A 29 -10.27 -0.66 12.86
C ALA A 29 -10.24 -0.23 14.32
N GLU A 30 -10.38 1.07 14.60
CA GLU A 30 -10.50 1.60 15.97
C GLU A 30 -11.76 1.07 16.65
N ASN A 31 -12.91 1.15 15.97
CA ASN A 31 -14.17 0.68 16.52
C ASN A 31 -14.13 -0.82 16.89
N ILE A 32 -13.55 -1.65 16.03
CA ILE A 32 -13.37 -3.09 16.31
C ILE A 32 -12.41 -3.29 17.48
N ALA A 33 -11.26 -2.63 17.47
CA ALA A 33 -10.24 -2.79 18.50
C ALA A 33 -10.74 -2.34 19.88
N ARG A 34 -11.51 -1.25 19.95
CA ARG A 34 -12.16 -0.78 21.19
C ARG A 34 -13.25 -1.74 21.67
N ARG A 35 -14.07 -2.27 20.75
CA ARG A 35 -15.12 -3.25 21.08
C ARG A 35 -14.55 -4.53 21.70
N PHE A 36 -13.39 -4.97 21.24
CA PHE A 36 -12.73 -6.20 21.70
C PHE A 36 -11.47 -5.93 22.53
N ALA A 37 -11.39 -4.76 23.17
CA ALA A 37 -10.26 -4.41 24.01
C ALA A 37 -10.06 -5.43 25.15
N GLY A 38 -8.81 -5.78 25.45
CA GLY A 38 -8.45 -6.81 26.42
C GLY A 38 -8.49 -8.25 25.89
N SER A 39 -9.00 -8.48 24.68
CA SER A 39 -8.94 -9.80 24.04
C SER A 39 -7.52 -10.14 23.56
N PRO A 40 -7.20 -11.43 23.30
CA PRO A 40 -5.92 -11.80 22.69
C PRO A 40 -5.67 -11.13 21.32
N ALA A 41 -6.73 -10.74 20.61
CA ALA A 41 -6.62 -10.04 19.33
C ALA A 41 -6.29 -8.54 19.49
N PHE A 42 -6.72 -7.91 20.59
CA PHE A 42 -6.55 -6.48 20.90
C PHE A 42 -6.25 -6.27 22.40
N PRO A 43 -5.10 -6.77 22.91
CA PRO A 43 -4.80 -6.73 24.34
C PRO A 43 -4.77 -5.30 24.88
N ASN A 44 -4.28 -4.36 24.08
CA ASN A 44 -4.19 -2.93 24.41
C ASN A 44 -5.23 -2.09 23.66
N GLY A 45 -6.36 -2.69 23.26
CA GLY A 45 -7.38 -2.00 22.45
C GLY A 45 -6.79 -1.51 21.11
N PHE A 46 -6.85 -0.19 20.87
CA PHE A 46 -6.34 0.43 19.64
C PHE A 46 -4.93 1.01 19.76
N ASP A 47 -4.26 0.83 20.90
CA ASP A 47 -2.87 1.23 21.05
C ASP A 47 -1.95 0.33 20.21
N VAL A 48 -0.87 0.93 19.69
CA VAL A 48 0.06 0.22 18.81
C VAL A 48 0.67 -0.97 19.56
N THR A 49 0.43 -2.15 19.01
CA THR A 49 0.83 -3.43 19.59
C THR A 49 1.51 -4.26 18.51
N LEU A 50 2.78 -4.57 18.72
CA LEU A 50 3.53 -5.50 17.88
C LEU A 50 3.05 -6.94 18.11
N ARG A 51 2.95 -7.72 17.04
CA ARG A 51 2.47 -9.11 17.06
C ARG A 51 3.53 -10.06 16.48
N PRO A 52 4.70 -10.22 17.15
CA PRO A 52 5.81 -11.04 16.65
C PRO A 52 5.39 -12.49 16.38
N GLU A 53 4.45 -13.03 17.15
CA GLU A 53 3.90 -14.38 16.99
C GLU A 53 3.17 -14.57 15.64
N ARG A 54 2.77 -13.47 14.99
CA ARG A 54 2.09 -13.49 13.69
C ARG A 54 3.06 -13.40 12.51
N LEU A 55 4.35 -13.16 12.74
CA LEU A 55 5.33 -12.98 11.66
C LEU A 55 5.43 -14.23 10.76
N ALA A 56 5.34 -15.42 11.34
CA ALA A 56 5.48 -16.68 10.61
C ALA A 56 4.24 -17.07 9.77
N GLN A 57 3.10 -16.37 9.92
CA GLN A 57 1.83 -16.77 9.30
C GLN A 57 1.92 -16.98 7.78
N PRO A 58 2.56 -16.09 6.99
CA PRO A 58 2.61 -16.27 5.54
C PRO A 58 3.32 -17.53 5.08
N ARG A 59 4.28 -18.04 5.86
CA ARG A 59 4.99 -19.30 5.54
C ARG A 59 4.05 -20.51 5.53
N GLY A 60 3.01 -20.49 6.36
CA GLY A 60 2.04 -21.60 6.43
C GLY A 60 1.04 -21.65 5.28
N TRP A 61 0.90 -20.59 4.48
CA TRP A 61 -0.18 -20.48 3.50
C TRP A 61 0.15 -21.10 2.15
N ARG A 62 -0.05 -22.41 1.96
CA ARG A 62 0.38 -23.18 0.76
C ARG A 62 -0.12 -22.72 -0.61
N LYS A 63 -1.22 -21.95 -0.72
CA LYS A 63 -1.71 -21.42 -2.02
C LYS A 63 -1.31 -19.96 -2.21
N PRO A 64 -0.84 -19.54 -3.40
CA PRO A 64 -0.63 -18.12 -3.72
C PRO A 64 -1.82 -17.27 -3.31
N ALA A 65 -1.56 -16.05 -2.85
CA ALA A 65 -2.59 -15.14 -2.35
C ALA A 65 -2.13 -13.69 -2.49
N ARG A 66 -3.08 -12.79 -2.76
CA ARG A 66 -2.97 -11.37 -2.45
C ARG A 66 -3.22 -11.19 -0.96
N VAL A 67 -2.29 -10.52 -0.29
CA VAL A 67 -2.25 -10.38 1.17
C VAL A 67 -2.20 -8.90 1.50
N PHE A 68 -3.25 -8.40 2.15
CA PHE A 68 -3.27 -7.05 2.67
C PHE A 68 -2.54 -7.02 4.02
N VAL A 69 -1.43 -6.29 4.08
CA VAL A 69 -0.59 -6.14 5.27
C VAL A 69 -1.16 -5.01 6.13
N ASN A 70 -1.38 -5.31 7.41
CA ASN A 70 -1.86 -4.39 8.44
C ASN A 70 -3.24 -3.78 8.13
N SER A 71 -4.26 -4.62 7.96
CA SER A 71 -5.64 -4.14 7.87
C SER A 71 -6.14 -3.46 9.16
N MET A 72 -5.54 -3.77 10.31
CA MET A 72 -5.94 -3.27 11.64
C MET A 72 -4.93 -2.29 12.28
N SER A 73 -4.01 -1.73 11.50
CA SER A 73 -2.97 -0.80 11.95
C SER A 73 -2.37 -0.04 10.77
N ASP A 74 -1.30 0.73 10.99
CA ASP A 74 -0.45 1.28 9.93
C ASP A 74 0.99 0.83 10.20
N LEU A 75 1.60 0.08 9.28
CA LEU A 75 2.94 -0.51 9.48
C LEU A 75 4.02 0.56 9.70
N PHE A 76 3.84 1.75 9.13
CA PHE A 76 4.78 2.86 9.25
C PHE A 76 4.44 3.82 10.41
N HIS A 77 3.61 3.38 11.37
CA HIS A 77 3.33 4.14 12.60
C HIS A 77 4.59 4.36 13.43
N ALA A 78 4.84 5.59 13.91
CA ALA A 78 6.05 6.02 14.64
C ALA A 78 6.52 4.98 15.69
N ASP A 79 5.60 4.46 16.50
CA ASP A 79 5.88 3.48 17.55
C ASP A 79 6.22 2.05 17.07
N VAL A 80 6.10 1.74 15.78
CA VAL A 80 6.62 0.49 15.20
C VAL A 80 8.11 0.68 14.93
N PRO A 81 9.02 -0.08 15.56
CA PRO A 81 10.46 0.07 15.33
C PRO A 81 10.86 -0.32 13.90
N ASP A 82 11.86 0.36 13.33
CA ASP A 82 12.36 0.07 11.98
C ASP A 82 12.81 -1.39 11.84
N ALA A 83 13.44 -1.95 12.89
CA ALA A 83 13.82 -3.36 12.94
C ALA A 83 12.61 -4.30 12.82
N PHE A 84 11.45 -3.94 13.40
CA PHE A 84 10.25 -4.75 13.26
C PHE A 84 9.66 -4.66 11.85
N ILE A 85 9.65 -3.47 11.25
CA ILE A 85 9.27 -3.29 9.84
C ILE A 85 10.20 -4.13 8.94
N ALA A 86 11.50 -4.15 9.24
CA ALA A 86 12.49 -4.93 8.52
C ALA A 86 12.22 -6.45 8.60
N ARG A 87 11.81 -6.97 9.76
CA ARG A 87 11.35 -8.37 9.91
C ARG A 87 10.12 -8.68 9.05
N VAL A 88 9.14 -7.77 9.02
CA VAL A 88 7.96 -7.91 8.16
C VAL A 88 8.37 -7.96 6.69
N TRP A 89 9.27 -7.07 6.26
CA TRP A 89 9.83 -7.06 4.91
C TRP A 89 10.59 -8.34 4.57
N ALA A 90 11.39 -8.87 5.50
CA ALA A 90 12.13 -10.12 5.31
C ALA A 90 11.18 -11.32 5.11
N VAL A 91 10.05 -11.38 5.82
CA VAL A 91 9.02 -12.41 5.59
C VAL A 91 8.41 -12.28 4.20
N MET A 92 8.09 -11.07 3.75
CA MET A 92 7.54 -10.84 2.40
C MET A 92 8.53 -11.27 1.32
N ALA A 93 9.83 -10.99 1.51
CA ALA A 93 10.90 -11.45 0.62
C ALA A 93 11.01 -12.98 0.60
N ALA A 94 11.00 -13.63 1.77
CA ALA A 94 11.13 -15.08 1.92
C ALA A 94 9.89 -15.87 1.44
N THR A 95 8.80 -15.20 1.07
CA THR A 95 7.56 -15.84 0.62
C THR A 95 7.08 -15.26 -0.72
N PRO A 96 7.90 -15.37 -1.79
CA PRO A 96 7.67 -14.67 -3.06
C PRO A 96 6.44 -15.14 -3.85
N ARG A 97 5.86 -16.28 -3.45
CA ARG A 97 4.61 -16.85 -3.97
C ARG A 97 3.35 -16.07 -3.56
N HIS A 98 3.46 -15.11 -2.63
CA HIS A 98 2.38 -14.22 -2.25
C HIS A 98 2.64 -12.82 -2.78
N THR A 99 1.56 -12.13 -3.15
CA THR A 99 1.59 -10.70 -3.46
C THR A 99 1.14 -9.94 -2.23
N TYR A 100 1.98 -9.04 -1.72
CA TYR A 100 1.68 -8.23 -0.55
C TYR A 100 1.23 -6.84 -0.95
N GLN A 101 0.12 -6.38 -0.39
CA GLN A 101 -0.39 -5.03 -0.56
C GLN A 101 -0.14 -4.27 0.76
N VAL A 102 0.75 -3.29 0.75
CA VAL A 102 1.08 -2.44 1.90
C VAL A 102 0.46 -1.07 1.68
N LEU A 103 -0.44 -0.67 2.58
CA LEU A 103 -1.13 0.62 2.51
C LEU A 103 -0.80 1.47 3.74
N THR A 104 -0.56 2.75 3.55
CA THR A 104 -0.26 3.66 4.67
C THR A 104 -0.82 5.07 4.46
N LYS A 105 -1.04 5.80 5.56
CA LYS A 105 -1.25 7.26 5.53
C LYS A 105 0.03 8.03 5.91
N ARG A 106 1.09 7.31 6.32
CA ARG A 106 2.39 7.82 6.81
C ARG A 106 3.47 7.78 5.73
N HIS A 107 3.08 8.26 4.55
CA HIS A 107 3.88 8.39 3.33
C HIS A 107 5.32 8.92 3.54
N GLY A 108 5.52 9.90 4.43
CA GLY A 108 6.85 10.45 4.72
C GLY A 108 7.82 9.40 5.31
N ARG A 109 7.38 8.65 6.32
CA ARG A 109 8.21 7.59 6.92
C ARG A 109 8.40 6.42 5.97
N MET A 110 7.33 6.03 5.26
CA MET A 110 7.41 4.99 4.22
C MET A 110 8.50 5.34 3.20
N ARG A 111 8.48 6.55 2.64
CA ARG A 111 9.50 7.00 1.68
C ARG A 111 10.89 7.00 2.30
N ALA A 112 11.05 7.58 3.49
CA ALA A 112 12.35 7.68 4.16
C ALA A 112 13.00 6.30 4.37
N LEU A 113 12.23 5.30 4.80
CA LEU A 113 12.74 3.94 5.01
C LEU A 113 13.00 3.22 3.69
N LEU A 114 12.01 3.14 2.81
CA LEU A 114 12.10 2.32 1.60
C LEU A 114 13.06 2.88 0.55
N SER A 115 13.36 4.18 0.59
CA SER A 115 14.40 4.80 -0.23
C SER A 115 15.81 4.68 0.37
N SER A 116 15.97 4.20 1.61
CA SER A 116 17.26 4.12 2.29
C SER A 116 17.97 2.79 2.00
N PRO A 117 19.21 2.81 1.49
CA PRO A 117 20.02 1.59 1.35
C PRO A 117 20.28 0.88 2.70
N SER A 118 20.36 1.65 3.80
CA SER A 118 20.51 1.08 5.14
C SER A 118 19.31 0.23 5.56
N PHE A 119 18.11 0.51 5.03
CA PHE A 119 16.94 -0.33 5.30
C PHE A 119 17.09 -1.72 4.68
N GLY A 120 17.64 -1.84 3.47
CA GLY A 120 17.95 -3.14 2.85
C GLY A 120 18.93 -3.97 3.69
N HIS A 121 19.94 -3.32 4.26
CA HIS A 121 20.88 -3.96 5.20
C HIS A 121 20.17 -4.43 6.48
N LEU A 122 19.30 -3.58 7.06
CA LEU A 122 18.53 -3.94 8.24
C LEU A 122 17.58 -5.12 7.97
N VAL A 123 16.95 -5.19 6.80
CA VAL A 123 16.12 -6.33 6.37
C VAL A 123 16.97 -7.60 6.28
N ALA A 124 18.17 -7.52 5.72
CA ALA A 124 19.06 -8.67 5.64
C ALA A 124 19.54 -9.15 7.02
N GLU A 125 19.86 -8.23 7.92
CA GLU A 125 20.29 -8.51 9.30
C GLU A 125 19.16 -9.15 10.12
N GLU A 126 18.00 -8.48 10.18
CA GLU A 126 16.84 -8.97 10.93
C GLU A 126 16.26 -10.24 10.32
N GLY A 127 16.29 -10.35 8.99
CA GLY A 127 15.93 -11.56 8.27
C GLY A 127 16.80 -12.75 8.68
N ARG A 128 18.12 -12.56 8.73
CA ARG A 128 19.07 -13.61 9.17
C ARG A 128 18.81 -14.07 10.60
N ARG A 129 18.49 -13.16 11.50
CA ARG A 129 18.28 -13.46 12.92
C ARG A 129 16.94 -14.12 13.22
N HIS A 130 15.88 -13.74 12.50
CA HIS A 130 14.52 -14.01 12.94
C HIS A 130 13.62 -14.69 11.91
N VAL A 131 14.00 -14.69 10.63
CA VAL A 131 13.09 -15.10 9.54
C VAL A 131 13.66 -16.26 8.74
N ILE A 132 14.94 -16.19 8.33
CA ILE A 132 15.60 -17.15 7.45
C ILE A 132 15.69 -18.52 8.15
N GLY A 133 15.04 -19.53 7.57
CA GLY A 133 15.09 -20.91 8.05
C GLY A 133 15.76 -21.88 7.08
N CYS A 134 16.06 -21.45 5.85
CA CYS A 134 16.73 -22.26 4.83
C CYS A 134 17.55 -21.42 3.84
N GLN A 135 18.32 -22.08 2.97
CA GLN A 135 19.17 -21.42 1.97
C GLN A 135 18.37 -20.64 0.92
N GLN A 136 17.17 -21.09 0.54
CA GLN A 136 16.32 -20.32 -0.39
C GLN A 136 15.83 -19.00 0.21
N ASP A 137 15.53 -18.97 1.52
CA ASP A 137 15.18 -17.73 2.22
C ASP A 137 16.35 -16.73 2.18
N TRP A 138 17.58 -17.22 2.28
CA TRP A 138 18.78 -16.38 2.26
C TRP A 138 19.00 -15.71 0.91
N VAL A 139 18.76 -16.41 -0.20
CA VAL A 139 18.83 -15.82 -1.55
C VAL A 139 17.76 -14.74 -1.71
N ALA A 140 16.52 -15.01 -1.27
CA ALA A 140 15.42 -14.07 -1.40
C ALA A 140 15.59 -12.81 -0.53
N VAL A 141 16.06 -12.98 0.70
CA VAL A 141 16.37 -11.85 1.60
C VAL A 141 17.64 -11.12 1.18
N GLY A 142 18.65 -11.83 0.67
CA GLY A 142 19.89 -11.25 0.16
C GLY A 142 19.68 -10.33 -1.04
N ALA A 143 18.64 -10.58 -1.85
CA ALA A 143 18.22 -9.69 -2.93
C ALA A 143 17.86 -8.26 -2.44
N MET A 144 17.55 -8.07 -1.14
CA MET A 144 17.32 -6.74 -0.56
C MET A 144 18.55 -5.85 -0.48
N LEU A 145 19.75 -6.42 -0.60
CA LEU A 145 21.01 -5.67 -0.70
C LEU A 145 21.22 -5.13 -2.12
N ALA A 146 20.46 -5.62 -3.10
CA ALA A 146 20.54 -5.14 -4.47
C ALA A 146 20.06 -3.69 -4.55
N HIS A 147 20.88 -2.88 -5.20
CA HIS A 147 20.62 -1.47 -5.45
C HIS A 147 21.07 -1.13 -6.86
N ASP A 148 20.48 -0.07 -7.40
CA ASP A 148 20.94 0.57 -8.62
C ASP A 148 21.67 1.86 -8.26
N VAL A 149 22.65 2.26 -9.08
CA VAL A 149 23.33 3.55 -8.95
C VAL A 149 22.85 4.43 -10.10
N LEU A 150 22.14 5.50 -9.77
CA LEU A 150 21.62 6.45 -10.73
C LEU A 150 22.61 7.59 -10.89
N SER A 151 22.98 7.91 -12.13
CA SER A 151 23.76 9.11 -12.44
C SER A 151 22.87 10.35 -12.33
N LEU A 152 23.30 11.34 -11.56
CA LEU A 152 22.65 12.63 -11.45
C LEU A 152 23.28 13.65 -12.41
N PRO A 153 22.54 14.68 -12.85
CA PRO A 153 23.05 15.72 -13.75
C PRO A 153 24.24 16.50 -13.21
N ASP A 154 24.41 16.54 -11.89
CA ASP A 154 25.55 17.17 -11.21
C ASP A 154 26.80 16.26 -11.14
N GLY A 155 26.76 15.10 -11.81
CA GLY A 155 27.84 14.12 -11.86
C GLY A 155 27.91 13.19 -10.64
N ARG A 156 27.01 13.31 -9.67
CA ARG A 156 26.98 12.43 -8.49
C ARG A 156 26.19 11.16 -8.78
N GLY A 157 26.60 10.05 -8.17
CA GLY A 157 25.82 8.80 -8.16
C GLY A 157 24.87 8.75 -6.97
N ARG A 158 23.61 8.37 -7.19
CA ARG A 158 22.63 8.09 -6.13
C ARG A 158 22.31 6.61 -6.06
N VAL A 159 22.55 6.01 -4.88
CA VAL A 159 22.16 4.62 -4.61
C VAL A 159 20.66 4.54 -4.36
N VAL A 160 19.99 3.63 -5.06
CA VAL A 160 18.55 3.40 -4.95
C VAL A 160 18.29 1.91 -4.69
N PRO A 161 17.61 1.56 -3.59
CA PRO A 161 17.25 0.17 -3.32
C PRO A 161 16.31 -0.40 -4.39
N ARG A 162 16.54 -1.65 -4.81
CA ARG A 162 15.59 -2.34 -5.69
C ARG A 162 14.35 -2.78 -4.89
N PRO A 163 13.12 -2.53 -5.40
CA PRO A 163 11.91 -2.96 -4.72
C PRO A 163 11.70 -4.47 -4.81
N LEU A 164 11.02 -5.04 -3.81
CA LEU A 164 10.56 -6.43 -3.88
C LEU A 164 9.48 -6.59 -4.96
N PRO A 165 9.63 -7.51 -5.92
CA PRO A 165 8.71 -7.64 -7.05
C PRO A 165 7.30 -8.10 -6.64
N ASN A 166 7.17 -8.73 -5.47
CA ASN A 166 5.91 -9.22 -4.94
C ASN A 166 5.29 -8.30 -3.86
N VAL A 167 5.84 -7.09 -3.66
CA VAL A 167 5.32 -6.11 -2.70
C VAL A 167 4.81 -4.87 -3.45
N TRP A 168 3.50 -4.65 -3.34
CA TRP A 168 2.80 -3.48 -3.84
C TRP A 168 2.69 -2.46 -2.72
N VAL A 169 3.08 -1.22 -3.00
CA VAL A 169 3.12 -0.14 -2.01
C VAL A 169 2.09 0.91 -2.39
N GLY A 170 1.33 1.37 -1.41
CA GLY A 170 0.29 2.35 -1.66
C GLY A 170 0.04 3.31 -0.51
N VAL A 171 -0.62 4.40 -0.85
CA VAL A 171 -1.07 5.42 0.11
C VAL A 171 -2.58 5.56 0.06
N SER A 172 -3.20 5.87 1.21
CA SER A 172 -4.59 6.31 1.19
C SER A 172 -4.68 7.81 0.90
N ALA A 173 -5.66 8.24 0.13
CA ALA A 173 -5.97 9.66 -0.08
C ALA A 173 -7.49 9.88 -0.01
N GLU A 174 -7.95 10.66 0.97
CA GLU A 174 -9.39 10.87 1.17
C GLU A 174 -9.98 12.02 0.35
N ASP A 175 -9.13 12.95 -0.07
CA ASP A 175 -9.48 14.17 -0.79
C ASP A 175 -8.26 14.66 -1.59
N GLN A 176 -8.45 15.68 -2.44
CA GLN A 176 -7.37 16.27 -3.25
C GLN A 176 -6.16 16.71 -2.41
N ARG A 177 -6.38 17.32 -1.24
CA ARG A 177 -5.29 17.81 -0.38
C ARG A 177 -4.40 16.64 0.09
N ARG A 178 -4.99 15.50 0.43
CA ARG A 178 -4.21 14.31 0.84
C ARG A 178 -3.60 13.61 -0.35
N ALA A 179 -4.23 13.64 -1.52
CA ALA A 179 -3.63 13.16 -2.77
C ALA A 179 -2.34 13.93 -3.10
N GLU A 180 -2.41 15.26 -3.08
CA GLU A 180 -1.27 16.15 -3.34
C GLU A 180 -0.12 15.97 -2.34
N LEU A 181 -0.46 15.67 -1.09
CA LEU A 181 0.55 15.41 -0.07
C LEU A 181 1.21 14.03 -0.23
N ARG A 182 0.44 12.99 -0.51
CA ARG A 182 0.86 11.58 -0.35
C ARG A 182 1.33 10.93 -1.63
N ILE A 183 0.71 11.24 -2.76
CA ILE A 183 1.04 10.62 -4.05
C ILE A 183 2.46 10.97 -4.51
N PRO A 184 2.95 12.23 -4.42
CA PRO A 184 4.33 12.52 -4.79
C PRO A 184 5.35 11.73 -3.95
N ALA A 185 5.08 11.52 -2.67
CA ALA A 185 5.93 10.69 -1.81
C ALA A 185 5.90 9.21 -2.22
N LEU A 186 4.74 8.68 -2.62
CA LEU A 186 4.61 7.33 -3.17
C LEU A 186 5.39 7.18 -4.49
N LEU A 187 5.26 8.13 -5.42
CA LEU A 187 5.99 8.12 -6.69
C LEU A 187 7.51 8.19 -6.47
N GLY A 188 7.96 8.95 -5.45
CA GLY A 188 9.36 9.01 -5.03
C GLY A 188 9.84 7.81 -4.18
N THR A 189 9.02 6.78 -4.00
CA THR A 189 9.36 5.57 -3.24
C THR A 189 9.61 4.39 -4.20
N PRO A 190 10.69 3.59 -4.01
CA PRO A 190 10.89 2.35 -4.76
C PRO A 190 9.76 1.36 -4.52
N ALA A 191 9.05 0.97 -5.59
CA ALA A 191 7.95 0.02 -5.51
C ALA A 191 7.77 -0.71 -6.84
N ALA A 192 7.43 -2.00 -6.79
CA ALA A 192 7.12 -2.79 -7.98
C ALA A 192 5.72 -2.50 -8.55
N VAL A 193 4.80 -2.08 -7.68
CA VAL A 193 3.46 -1.57 -8.03
C VAL A 193 3.14 -0.45 -7.06
N ARG A 194 2.67 0.67 -7.60
CA ARG A 194 2.23 1.84 -6.81
C ARG A 194 0.71 1.96 -6.90
N PHE A 195 0.03 1.97 -5.76
CA PHE A 195 -1.43 2.10 -5.77
C PHE A 195 -1.94 3.18 -4.82
N VAL A 196 -3.08 3.77 -5.16
CA VAL A 196 -3.80 4.70 -4.29
C VAL A 196 -5.07 4.03 -3.82
N SER A 197 -5.33 4.10 -2.51
CA SER A 197 -6.64 3.77 -1.95
C SER A 197 -7.36 5.08 -1.62
N ALA A 198 -8.29 5.45 -2.49
CA ALA A 198 -9.19 6.57 -2.29
C ALA A 198 -10.29 6.17 -1.28
N GLU A 199 -9.88 5.88 -0.03
CA GLU A 199 -10.73 5.33 1.02
C GLU A 199 -10.44 5.89 2.44
N PRO A 200 -11.47 6.39 3.16
CA PRO A 200 -12.77 6.75 2.61
C PRO A 200 -12.64 7.92 1.63
N LEU A 201 -13.36 7.90 0.50
CA LEU A 201 -13.43 9.04 -0.42
C LEU A 201 -14.35 10.13 0.16
N LEU A 202 -13.75 11.22 0.63
CA LEU A 202 -14.41 12.33 1.32
C LEU A 202 -14.53 13.60 0.45
N GLY A 203 -13.89 13.62 -0.72
CA GLY A 203 -13.99 14.70 -1.69
C GLY A 203 -13.51 14.27 -3.08
N PRO A 204 -13.68 15.11 -4.11
CA PRO A 204 -13.15 14.83 -5.44
C PRO A 204 -11.62 14.78 -5.42
N ILE A 205 -11.05 14.00 -6.33
CA ILE A 205 -9.61 13.90 -6.55
C ILE A 205 -9.37 13.92 -8.07
N ASP A 206 -8.54 14.85 -8.52
CA ASP A 206 -7.99 14.89 -9.86
C ASP A 206 -6.59 14.23 -9.84
N LEU A 207 -6.53 13.05 -10.43
CA LEU A 207 -5.34 12.22 -10.57
C LEU A 207 -4.63 12.41 -11.91
N SER A 208 -5.12 13.26 -12.82
CA SER A 208 -4.58 13.41 -14.18
C SER A 208 -3.06 13.60 -14.21
N ARG A 209 -2.51 14.34 -13.24
CA ARG A 209 -1.06 14.59 -13.11
C ARG A 209 -0.22 13.39 -12.67
N TRP A 210 -0.85 12.31 -12.20
CA TRP A 210 -0.19 11.11 -11.67
C TRP A 210 -0.56 9.82 -12.41
N LEU A 211 -1.52 9.91 -13.33
CA LEU A 211 -1.97 8.83 -14.19
C LEU A 211 -1.22 8.95 -15.53
N GLY A 212 -0.26 8.05 -15.77
CA GLY A 212 0.56 8.05 -16.98
C GLY A 212 2.05 8.19 -16.69
N ILE A 213 2.87 7.54 -17.54
CA ILE A 213 4.32 7.38 -17.40
C ILE A 213 5.10 8.64 -17.82
N GLU A 214 4.45 9.56 -18.56
CA GLU A 214 5.18 10.54 -19.37
C GLU A 214 5.39 11.93 -18.75
N ARG A 215 4.80 12.30 -17.60
CA ARG A 215 4.92 13.69 -17.13
C ARG A 215 4.93 13.85 -15.61
N TYR A 216 6.06 13.55 -14.98
CA TYR A 216 6.32 14.03 -13.61
C TYR A 216 7.68 14.70 -13.48
N ASP A 217 7.82 15.88 -14.09
CA ASP A 217 8.97 16.77 -13.94
C ASP A 217 8.80 17.78 -12.78
N SER A 218 7.61 17.85 -12.18
CA SER A 218 7.13 19.08 -11.54
C SER A 218 7.63 19.32 -10.10
N PHE A 219 8.63 18.56 -9.64
CA PHE A 219 9.26 18.71 -8.33
C PHE A 219 10.77 18.97 -8.38
N GLY A 220 11.32 19.32 -9.55
CA GLY A 220 12.73 19.70 -9.68
C GLY A 220 13.72 18.53 -9.58
N TRP A 221 13.26 17.30 -9.82
CA TRP A 221 14.12 16.10 -9.83
C TRP A 221 14.79 15.90 -11.21
N GLY A 222 14.33 16.58 -12.27
CA GLY A 222 14.82 16.38 -13.64
C GLY A 222 14.28 15.07 -14.25
N GLU A 223 13.97 15.09 -15.56
CA GLU A 223 13.41 13.94 -16.28
C GLU A 223 14.29 12.69 -16.16
N GLU A 224 15.61 12.86 -16.11
CA GLU A 224 16.57 11.77 -15.98
C GLU A 224 16.51 11.05 -14.63
N MET A 225 16.32 11.77 -13.50
CA MET A 225 16.20 11.12 -12.18
C MET A 225 14.86 10.38 -12.03
N PHE A 226 13.81 10.89 -12.66
CA PHE A 226 12.51 10.20 -12.72
C PHE A 226 12.59 8.94 -13.59
N ALA A 227 13.20 9.05 -14.78
CA ALA A 227 13.44 7.92 -15.68
C ALA A 227 14.40 6.89 -15.07
N ALA A 228 15.37 7.30 -14.25
CA ALA A 228 16.30 6.40 -13.60
C ALA A 228 15.69 5.66 -12.38
N LEU A 229 14.82 6.32 -11.61
CA LEU A 229 14.05 5.70 -10.51
C LEU A 229 12.91 4.81 -11.00
N ASN A 230 12.33 5.12 -12.17
CA ASN A 230 11.15 4.44 -12.72
C ASN A 230 11.45 3.62 -14.00
N GLY A 231 12.69 3.62 -14.50
CA GLY A 231 13.07 3.06 -15.80
C GLY A 231 12.96 1.54 -15.93
N ARG A 232 12.46 0.86 -14.90
CA ARG A 232 12.11 -0.58 -14.93
C ARG A 232 10.68 -0.88 -14.51
N VAL A 233 9.93 0.12 -14.03
CA VAL A 233 8.51 0.02 -13.66
C VAL A 233 7.86 1.42 -13.83
N GLY A 234 7.08 1.57 -14.90
CA GLY A 234 6.49 2.82 -15.41
C GLY A 234 6.15 3.89 -14.36
N GLY A 235 6.57 5.12 -14.65
CA GLY A 235 6.46 6.29 -13.78
C GLY A 235 5.05 6.80 -13.59
N GLY A 236 4.22 6.10 -12.83
CA GLY A 236 2.87 6.54 -12.49
C GLY A 236 2.19 5.63 -11.46
N LEU A 237 0.91 5.89 -11.24
CA LEU A 237 0.04 4.98 -10.49
C LEU A 237 -0.28 3.74 -11.35
N HIS A 238 -0.26 2.58 -10.72
CA HIS A 238 -0.51 1.28 -11.36
C HIS A 238 -1.90 0.73 -11.02
N TRP A 239 -2.53 1.24 -9.96
CA TRP A 239 -3.83 0.76 -9.51
C TRP A 239 -4.51 1.78 -8.62
N LEU A 240 -5.83 1.92 -8.76
CA LEU A 240 -6.67 2.73 -7.89
C LEU A 240 -7.72 1.86 -7.21
N ILE A 241 -7.92 2.06 -5.92
CA ILE A 241 -9.05 1.50 -5.17
C ILE A 241 -9.95 2.66 -4.75
N VAL A 242 -11.24 2.58 -5.02
CA VAL A 242 -12.24 3.59 -4.64
C VAL A 242 -13.22 3.00 -3.64
N GLY A 243 -13.51 3.72 -2.56
CA GLY A 243 -14.48 3.24 -1.59
C GLY A 243 -14.96 4.26 -0.58
N GLY A 244 -16.25 4.17 -0.26
CA GLY A 244 -16.89 4.98 0.77
C GLY A 244 -16.61 4.49 2.20
N GLU A 245 -16.88 5.37 3.16
CA GLU A 245 -16.69 5.10 4.58
C GLU A 245 -17.62 4.01 5.10
N SER A 246 -17.13 3.20 6.05
CA SER A 246 -17.86 2.08 6.63
C SER A 246 -18.23 2.34 8.08
N GLY A 247 -19.36 1.78 8.51
CA GLY A 247 -19.78 1.74 9.91
C GLY A 247 -20.82 2.80 10.29
N PRO A 248 -21.24 2.80 11.57
CA PRO A 248 -22.24 3.73 12.06
C PRO A 248 -21.83 5.18 11.86
N GLY A 249 -22.77 5.98 11.35
CA GLY A 249 -22.51 7.36 11.00
C GLY A 249 -21.45 7.50 9.92
N ALA A 250 -21.36 6.66 8.90
CA ALA A 250 -20.43 6.90 7.78
C ALA A 250 -20.74 8.22 7.05
N ARG A 251 -19.70 8.97 6.64
CA ARG A 251 -19.86 10.13 5.75
C ARG A 251 -20.21 9.65 4.34
N PRO A 252 -21.19 10.29 3.67
CA PRO A 252 -21.56 9.90 2.32
C PRO A 252 -20.47 10.28 1.32
N MET A 253 -20.01 9.30 0.55
CA MET A 253 -19.24 9.52 -0.69
C MET A 253 -20.22 9.93 -1.80
N ARG A 254 -19.96 11.01 -2.55
CA ARG A 254 -20.81 11.31 -3.71
C ARG A 254 -20.45 10.36 -4.88
N PRO A 255 -21.42 9.66 -5.50
CA PRO A 255 -21.13 8.75 -6.63
C PRO A 255 -20.41 9.42 -7.81
N ALA A 256 -20.65 10.72 -8.02
CA ALA A 256 -19.96 11.50 -9.06
C ALA A 256 -18.44 11.53 -8.88
N TRP A 257 -17.93 11.55 -7.63
CA TRP A 257 -16.48 11.53 -7.37
C TRP A 257 -15.87 10.16 -7.73
N ALA A 258 -16.58 9.07 -7.48
CA ALA A 258 -16.12 7.74 -7.86
C ALA A 258 -16.14 7.56 -9.38
N ARG A 259 -17.15 8.11 -10.07
CA ARG A 259 -17.27 8.07 -11.53
C ARG A 259 -16.10 8.80 -12.19
N ASP A 260 -15.83 10.03 -11.75
CA ASP A 260 -14.73 10.85 -12.23
C ASP A 260 -13.38 10.11 -12.10
N LEU A 261 -13.14 9.46 -10.96
CA LEU A 261 -11.94 8.64 -10.76
C LEU A 261 -11.86 7.42 -11.69
N VAL A 262 -12.98 6.74 -11.96
CA VAL A 262 -13.04 5.62 -12.92
C VAL A 262 -12.71 6.13 -14.33
N GLU A 263 -13.32 7.24 -14.75
CA GLU A 263 -13.08 7.86 -16.06
C GLU A 263 -11.61 8.26 -16.24
N GLN A 264 -11.01 8.92 -15.25
CA GLN A 264 -9.59 9.27 -15.26
C GLN A 264 -8.69 8.04 -15.38
N CYS A 265 -8.96 6.98 -14.61
CA CYS A 265 -8.19 5.73 -14.65
C CYS A 265 -8.31 5.01 -16.00
N HIS A 266 -9.53 4.89 -16.53
CA HIS A 266 -9.77 4.28 -17.84
C HIS A 266 -9.10 5.07 -18.97
N ALA A 267 -9.16 6.40 -18.95
CA ALA A 267 -8.47 7.26 -19.92
C ALA A 267 -6.95 7.05 -19.91
N ALA A 268 -6.37 6.74 -18.74
CA ALA A 268 -4.94 6.49 -18.58
C ALA A 268 -4.55 4.99 -18.63
N HIS A 269 -5.49 4.08 -18.92
CA HIS A 269 -5.27 2.63 -18.90
C HIS A 269 -4.73 2.10 -17.55
N VAL A 270 -5.11 2.75 -16.45
CA VAL A 270 -4.77 2.32 -15.09
C VAL A 270 -5.94 1.51 -14.51
N PRO A 271 -5.73 0.26 -14.10
CA PRO A 271 -6.77 -0.56 -13.47
C PRO A 271 -7.40 0.14 -12.26
N VAL A 272 -8.73 0.05 -12.15
CA VAL A 272 -9.49 0.63 -11.03
C VAL A 272 -10.42 -0.39 -10.37
N PHE A 273 -10.50 -0.35 -9.05
CA PHE A 273 -11.36 -1.22 -8.25
C PHE A 273 -12.33 -0.39 -7.39
N VAL A 274 -13.61 -0.36 -7.76
CA VAL A 274 -14.66 0.21 -6.91
C VAL A 274 -15.12 -0.85 -5.92
N LYS A 275 -14.73 -0.65 -4.66
CA LYS A 275 -14.95 -1.63 -3.59
C LYS A 275 -16.33 -1.53 -2.99
N GLN A 276 -16.78 -0.32 -2.63
CA GLN A 276 -18.07 -0.09 -1.98
C GLN A 276 -18.46 1.39 -2.05
N LEU A 277 -19.77 1.69 -2.05
CA LEU A 277 -20.24 3.09 -1.97
C LEU A 277 -20.20 3.66 -0.54
N GLY A 278 -20.16 2.80 0.48
CA GLY A 278 -20.09 3.17 1.89
C GLY A 278 -21.42 2.97 2.62
N SER A 279 -21.39 2.94 3.96
CA SER A 279 -22.58 2.65 4.79
C SER A 279 -23.68 3.71 4.72
N ALA A 280 -23.40 4.90 4.19
CA ALA A 280 -24.41 5.91 3.92
C ALA A 280 -25.30 5.58 2.71
N HIS A 281 -24.90 4.61 1.87
CA HIS A 281 -25.60 4.22 0.63
C HIS A 281 -26.35 2.89 0.74
N GLY A 282 -26.58 2.41 1.96
CA GLY A 282 -27.42 1.25 2.22
C GLY A 282 -26.75 0.14 3.04
N PRO A 283 -27.43 -1.01 3.18
CA PRO A 283 -26.95 -2.14 3.96
C PRO A 283 -25.63 -2.69 3.39
N HIS A 284 -24.92 -3.47 4.20
CA HIS A 284 -23.64 -4.08 3.81
C HIS A 284 -22.61 -3.08 3.24
N LYS A 285 -22.64 -1.83 3.73
CA LYS A 285 -21.73 -0.75 3.28
C LYS A 285 -21.97 -0.33 1.82
N GLY A 286 -23.20 -0.52 1.32
CA GLY A 286 -23.54 -0.24 -0.08
C GLY A 286 -22.72 -1.10 -1.04
N SER A 287 -22.42 -2.35 -0.69
CA SER A 287 -21.57 -3.26 -1.48
C SER A 287 -22.32 -4.01 -2.59
N ASP A 288 -23.66 -3.90 -2.66
CA ASP A 288 -24.47 -4.58 -3.66
C ASP A 288 -24.32 -3.90 -5.03
N THR A 289 -23.44 -4.44 -5.87
CA THR A 289 -23.09 -3.88 -7.18
C THR A 289 -24.27 -3.88 -8.17
N ALA A 290 -25.30 -4.70 -7.96
CA ALA A 290 -26.50 -4.69 -8.81
C ALA A 290 -27.28 -3.38 -8.68
N THR A 291 -27.16 -2.71 -7.53
CA THR A 291 -27.81 -1.42 -7.25
C THR A 291 -27.00 -0.22 -7.75
N TRP A 292 -25.75 -0.43 -8.16
CA TRP A 292 -24.86 0.67 -8.56
C TRP A 292 -25.10 1.09 -10.01
N PRO A 293 -24.80 2.35 -10.36
CA PRO A 293 -24.66 2.74 -11.76
C PRO A 293 -23.65 1.83 -12.49
N PRO A 294 -23.92 1.39 -13.74
CA PRO A 294 -23.07 0.43 -14.47
C PRO A 294 -21.57 0.78 -14.49
N GLU A 295 -21.25 2.05 -14.69
CA GLU A 295 -19.92 2.64 -14.70
C GLU A 295 -19.15 2.53 -13.37
N LEU A 296 -19.85 2.28 -12.25
CA LEU A 296 -19.21 2.05 -10.95
C LEU A 296 -19.03 0.56 -10.65
N ARG A 297 -19.53 -0.36 -11.49
CA ARG A 297 -19.41 -1.82 -11.30
C ARG A 297 -18.04 -2.35 -11.75
N VAL A 298 -17.00 -1.54 -11.60
CA VAL A 298 -15.65 -1.83 -12.10
C VAL A 298 -14.81 -2.45 -10.99
N ARG A 299 -14.20 -3.61 -11.30
CA ARG A 299 -13.40 -4.41 -10.37
C ARG A 299 -12.20 -4.99 -11.09
N GLU A 300 -11.21 -4.14 -11.35
CA GLU A 300 -10.00 -4.49 -12.08
C GLU A 300 -8.82 -4.61 -11.10
N TRP A 301 -7.89 -5.52 -11.41
CA TRP A 301 -6.63 -5.68 -10.70
C TRP A 301 -5.47 -5.37 -11.64
N PRO A 302 -4.35 -4.86 -11.13
CA PRO A 302 -3.16 -4.71 -11.96
C PRO A 302 -2.65 -6.09 -12.35
N THR A 303 -2.21 -6.23 -13.59
CA THR A 303 -1.53 -7.43 -14.04
C THR A 303 -0.24 -7.59 -13.24
N ALA A 304 0.00 -8.78 -12.73
CA ALA A 304 1.24 -9.08 -12.04
C ALA A 304 2.37 -9.15 -13.10
N ARG A 305 3.00 -7.99 -13.35
CA ARG A 305 4.13 -7.70 -14.25
C ARG A 305 3.75 -7.45 -15.73
N PRO A 306 4.29 -6.39 -16.35
CA PRO A 306 4.82 -6.53 -17.71
C PRO A 306 6.02 -7.46 -17.64
N GLU A 307 6.08 -8.47 -18.51
CA GLU A 307 7.33 -9.18 -18.75
C GLU A 307 8.42 -8.13 -19.05
N VAL A 308 9.46 -8.10 -18.22
CA VAL A 308 10.67 -7.38 -18.60
C VAL A 308 11.19 -8.15 -19.80
N ALA A 309 11.03 -7.59 -20.99
CA ALA A 309 11.63 -8.12 -22.20
C ALA A 309 13.10 -8.41 -21.89
N SER A 310 13.46 -9.68 -22.09
CA SER A 310 14.83 -10.21 -21.96
C SER A 310 15.82 -9.43 -22.82
#